data_AF-A0A1Z5KNW7-F1
#
_entry.id   AF-A0A1Z5KNW7-F1
#
_cell.length_a   1.000
_cell.length_b   1.000
_cell.length_c   1.000
_cell.angle_alpha   90.00
_cell.angle_beta   90.00
_cell.angle_gamma   90.00
#
_symmetry.space_group_name_H-M   'P 1'
#
loop_
_entity.id
_entity.type
_entity.pdbx_description
1 polymer ?
#
loop_
_entity_poly.entity_id
_entity_poly.type
_entity_poly.pdbx_seq_one_letter_code
_entity_poly.pdbx_strand_id
1 'polypeptide(L)'
;MADDESEDDHDSNDDGNDPESKARKRKDRLEQNRISARESRKRKKTMIEELQRTVITLSRDNKELNDRNEALRRELMEIGAKYPNVVPLQAIVGQGAALQGPSGAVADPTARLNDEDVDDSVPGDGSSSGAANV
;
A
#
# COMPACT_ATOMS: atom_id res chain seq x y z
N MET A 1 33.10 -10.24 17.76
CA MET A 1 32.98 -9.47 16.53
C MET A 1 33.55 -10.35 15.43
N ALA A 2 32.73 -10.82 14.49
CA ALA A 2 33.25 -11.49 13.30
C ALA A 2 33.35 -10.40 12.24
N ASP A 3 34.58 -10.14 11.79
CA ASP A 3 34.88 -9.29 10.65
C ASP A 3 34.36 -9.98 9.38
N ASP A 4 33.34 -9.37 8.78
CA ASP A 4 32.76 -9.75 7.50
C ASP A 4 33.61 -9.08 6.42
N GLU A 5 34.68 -9.77 6.00
CA GLU A 5 35.53 -9.32 4.88
C GLU A 5 34.70 -9.37 3.59
N SER A 6 34.16 -8.23 3.19
CA SER A 6 33.59 -8.04 1.86
C SER A 6 34.74 -8.11 0.85
N GLU A 7 34.94 -9.29 0.27
CA GLU A 7 35.79 -9.50 -0.90
C GLU A 7 35.31 -8.57 -2.03
N ASP A 8 36.07 -7.51 -2.27
CA ASP A 8 35.90 -6.57 -3.38
C ASP A 8 36.32 -7.30 -4.66
N ASP A 9 35.33 -7.89 -5.34
CA ASP A 9 35.51 -8.63 -6.59
C ASP A 9 35.97 -7.64 -7.67
N HIS A 10 37.29 -7.65 -7.92
CA HIS A 10 37.92 -6.96 -9.04
C HIS A 10 37.22 -7.36 -10.34
N ASP A 11 36.43 -6.44 -10.91
CA ASP A 11 35.83 -6.53 -12.24
C ASP A 11 36.95 -6.51 -13.30
N SER A 12 37.61 -7.66 -13.42
CA SER A 12 38.49 -7.98 -14.52
C SER A 12 37.59 -8.07 -15.74
N ASN A 13 37.87 -7.26 -16.76
CA ASN A 13 37.23 -7.27 -18.08
C ASN A 13 37.38 -8.66 -18.75
N ASP A 14 36.70 -9.67 -18.22
CA ASP A 14 36.51 -11.00 -18.80
C ASP A 14 35.44 -10.85 -19.87
N ASP A 15 35.91 -10.76 -21.11
CA ASP A 15 35.11 -10.72 -22.32
C ASP A 15 34.14 -11.90 -22.28
N GLY A 16 32.89 -11.62 -21.90
CA GLY A 16 31.93 -12.55 -21.34
C GLY A 16 31.35 -13.52 -22.37
N ASN A 17 32.20 -14.26 -23.08
CA ASN A 17 31.83 -15.26 -24.06
C ASN A 17 31.92 -16.68 -23.51
N ASP A 18 32.54 -16.89 -22.34
CA ASP A 18 32.56 -18.19 -21.68
C ASP A 18 31.17 -18.55 -21.10
N PRO A 19 30.60 -19.72 -21.43
CA PRO A 19 29.29 -20.13 -20.94
C PRO A 19 29.22 -20.29 -19.42
N GLU A 20 30.32 -20.58 -18.74
CA GLU A 20 30.34 -20.72 -17.28
C GLU A 20 30.24 -19.36 -16.59
N SER A 21 30.95 -18.34 -17.09
CA SER A 21 30.86 -16.94 -16.64
C SER A 21 29.42 -16.38 -16.81
N LYS A 22 28.75 -16.68 -17.94
CA LYS A 22 27.34 -16.31 -18.16
C LYS A 22 26.39 -17.00 -17.19
N ALA A 23 26.64 -18.27 -16.86
CA ALA A 23 25.81 -19.02 -15.92
C ALA A 23 25.90 -18.47 -14.49
N ARG A 24 27.09 -18.09 -14.04
CA ARG A 24 27.31 -17.43 -12.73
C ARG A 24 26.59 -16.09 -12.65
N LYS A 25 26.82 -15.18 -13.61
CA LYS A 25 26.12 -13.88 -13.68
C LYS A 25 24.59 -14.02 -13.69
N ARG A 26 24.05 -15.06 -14.35
CA ARG A 26 22.61 -15.36 -14.33
C ARG A 26 22.14 -15.80 -12.95
N LYS A 27 22.91 -16.64 -12.26
CA LYS A 27 22.59 -17.10 -10.90
C LYS A 27 22.55 -15.92 -9.92
N ASP A 28 23.54 -15.04 -9.99
CA ASP A 28 23.63 -13.87 -9.10
C ASP A 28 22.46 -12.90 -9.33
N ARG A 29 22.08 -12.67 -10.60
CA ARG A 29 20.87 -11.88 -10.92
C ARG A 29 19.59 -12.48 -10.37
N LEU A 30 19.44 -13.81 -10.41
CA LEU A 30 18.26 -14.49 -9.88
C LEU A 30 18.22 -14.42 -8.35
N GLU A 31 19.37 -14.55 -7.69
CA GLU A 31 19.50 -14.37 -6.25
C GLU A 31 19.15 -12.94 -5.83
N GLN A 32 19.71 -11.94 -6.52
CA GLN A 32 19.41 -10.54 -6.26
C GLN A 32 17.93 -10.22 -6.50
N ASN A 33 17.34 -10.73 -7.59
CA ASN A 33 15.92 -10.57 -7.85
C ASN A 33 15.06 -11.20 -6.73
N ARG A 34 15.44 -12.38 -6.24
CA ARG A 34 14.77 -13.06 -5.12
C ARG A 34 14.84 -12.22 -3.83
N ILE A 35 15.99 -11.61 -3.54
CA ILE A 35 16.17 -10.73 -2.38
C ILE A 35 15.30 -9.48 -2.54
N SER A 36 15.41 -8.76 -3.66
CA SER A 36 14.64 -7.54 -3.92
C SER A 36 13.13 -7.79 -3.93
N ALA A 37 12.66 -8.94 -4.45
CA ALA A 37 11.25 -9.31 -4.42
C ALA A 37 10.74 -9.52 -2.99
N ARG A 38 11.52 -10.20 -2.13
CA ARG A 38 11.18 -10.36 -0.70
C ARG A 38 11.15 -9.02 0.02
N GLU A 39 12.14 -8.18 -0.22
CA GLU A 39 12.23 -6.85 0.40
C GLU A 39 11.06 -5.97 -0.06
N SER A 40 10.70 -5.99 -1.34
CA SER A 40 9.54 -5.28 -1.88
C SER A 40 8.23 -5.73 -1.21
N ARG A 41 8.02 -7.05 -1.08
CA ARG A 41 6.86 -7.60 -0.36
C ARG A 41 6.84 -7.16 1.11
N LYS A 42 7.99 -7.20 1.80
CA LYS A 42 8.13 -6.76 3.18
C LYS A 42 7.77 -5.27 3.32
N ARG A 43 8.34 -4.40 2.47
CA ARG A 43 8.06 -2.96 2.45
C ARG A 43 6.58 -2.68 2.25
N LYS A 44 5.94 -3.33 1.26
CA LYS A 44 4.50 -3.18 1.01
C LYS A 44 3.67 -3.60 2.21
N LYS A 45 4.01 -4.74 2.84
CA LYS A 45 3.33 -5.21 4.06
C LYS A 45 3.46 -4.19 5.19
N THR A 46 4.66 -3.70 5.48
CA THR A 46 4.89 -2.68 6.50
C THR A 46 4.08 -1.41 6.24
N MET A 47 4.07 -0.91 5.01
CA MET A 47 3.28 0.27 4.64
C MET A 47 1.79 0.06 4.87
N ILE A 48 1.25 -1.11 4.51
CA ILE A 48 -0.16 -1.43 4.75
C ILE A 48 -0.47 -1.45 6.25
N GLU A 49 0.37 -2.11 7.05
CA GLU A 49 0.20 -2.17 8.50
C GLU A 49 0.26 -0.78 9.15
N GLU A 50 1.17 0.08 8.71
CA GLU A 50 1.28 1.47 9.17
C GLU A 50 0.05 2.29 8.81
N LEU A 51 -0.43 2.20 7.56
CA LEU A 51 -1.66 2.87 7.14
C LEU A 51 -2.87 2.42 7.96
N GLN A 52 -3.01 1.11 8.20
CA GLN A 52 -4.06 0.57 9.05
C GLN A 52 -3.98 1.13 10.47
N ARG A 53 -2.78 1.19 11.08
CA ARG A 53 -2.59 1.81 12.40
C ARG A 53 -3.00 3.29 12.39
N THR A 54 -2.58 4.05 11.38
CA THR A 54 -2.94 5.48 11.26
C THR A 54 -4.44 5.68 11.12
N VAL A 55 -5.12 4.89 10.28
CA VAL A 55 -6.59 4.96 10.13
C VAL A 55 -7.29 4.67 11.47
N ILE A 56 -6.85 3.65 12.20
CA ILE A 56 -7.41 3.32 13.52
C ILE A 56 -7.23 4.48 14.50
N THR A 57 -6.02 5.04 14.58
CA THR A 57 -5.72 6.16 15.48
C THR A 57 -6.56 7.39 15.12
N LEU A 58 -6.53 7.82 13.86
CA LEU A 58 -7.30 8.99 13.42
C LEU A 58 -8.81 8.80 13.59
N SER A 59 -9.33 7.60 13.42
CA SER A 59 -10.76 7.31 13.64
C SER A 59 -11.13 7.43 15.11
N ARG A 60 -10.26 6.99 16.02
CA ARG A 60 -10.45 7.15 17.47
C ARG A 60 -10.38 8.62 17.87
N ASP A 61 -9.36 9.34 17.40
CA ASP A 61 -9.17 10.75 17.70
C ASP A 61 -10.33 11.61 17.17
N ASN A 62 -10.80 11.31 15.95
CA ASN A 62 -11.95 12.00 15.36
C ASN A 62 -13.22 11.78 16.20
N LYS A 63 -13.45 10.54 16.67
CA LYS A 63 -14.56 10.23 17.57
C LYS A 63 -14.45 11.01 18.88
N GLU A 64 -13.29 10.98 19.55
CA GLU A 64 -13.09 11.73 20.79
C GLU A 64 -13.30 13.24 20.61
N LEU A 65 -12.81 13.80 19.51
CA LEU A 65 -12.99 15.21 19.20
C LEU A 65 -14.45 15.56 18.93
N ASN A 66 -15.19 14.70 18.22
CA ASN A 66 -16.61 14.89 17.99
C ASN A 66 -17.40 14.81 19.31
N ASP A 67 -17.09 13.83 20.16
CA ASP A 67 -17.74 13.67 21.47
C ASP A 67 -17.50 14.91 22.35
N ARG A 68 -16.26 15.43 22.36
CA ARG A 68 -15.93 16.69 23.06
C ARG A 68 -16.65 17.90 22.46
N ASN A 69 -16.71 17.99 21.13
CA ASN A 69 -17.40 19.10 20.46
C ASN A 69 -18.90 19.06 20.77
N GLU A 70 -19.51 17.88 20.76
CA GLU A 70 -20.91 17.71 21.11
C GLU A 70 -21.17 18.09 22.57
N ALA A 71 -20.32 17.68 23.50
CA ALA A 71 -20.42 18.08 24.91
C ALA A 71 -20.37 19.60 25.07
N LEU A 72 -19.39 20.27 24.45
CA LEU A 72 -19.27 21.73 24.47
C LEU A 72 -20.49 22.42 23.82
N ARG A 73 -21.02 21.87 22.73
CA ARG A 73 -22.25 22.39 22.10
C ARG A 73 -23.45 22.28 23.03
N ARG A 74 -23.58 21.18 23.78
CA ARG A 74 -24.64 21.03 24.80
C ARG A 74 -24.48 22.04 25.93
N GLU A 75 -23.26 22.23 26.45
CA GLU A 75 -22.96 23.24 27.47
C GLU A 75 -23.27 24.65 26.98
N LEU A 76 -22.89 24.99 25.75
CA LEU A 76 -23.21 26.29 25.16
C LEU A 76 -24.71 26.50 24.96
N MET A 77 -25.46 25.45 24.59
CA MET A 77 -26.93 25.52 24.53
C MET A 77 -27.55 25.75 25.92
N GLU A 78 -27.05 25.07 26.95
CA GLU A 78 -27.52 25.26 28.33
C GLU A 78 -27.25 26.68 28.83
N ILE A 79 -26.03 27.19 28.61
CA ILE A 79 -25.64 28.55 28.98
C ILE A 79 -26.44 29.57 28.17
N GLY A 80 -26.59 29.37 26.86
CA GLY A 80 -27.36 30.26 26.00
C GLY A 80 -28.86 30.30 26.35
N ALA A 81 -29.43 29.18 26.81
CA ALA A 81 -30.79 29.15 27.35
C ALA A 81 -30.92 29.96 28.65
N LYS A 82 -29.88 29.94 29.51
CA LYS A 82 -29.82 30.74 30.75
C LYS A 82 -29.52 32.23 30.48
N TYR A 83 -28.75 32.53 29.44
CA TYR A 83 -28.25 33.87 29.11
C TYR A 83 -28.40 34.17 27.59
N PRO A 84 -29.61 34.50 27.12
CA PRO A 84 -29.90 34.63 25.69
C PRO A 84 -29.15 35.79 24.99
N ASN A 85 -28.62 36.76 25.74
CA ASN A 85 -27.90 37.91 25.21
C ASN A 85 -26.37 37.70 25.14
N VAL A 86 -25.84 36.59 25.65
CA VAL A 86 -24.39 36.37 25.82
C VAL A 86 -23.86 35.32 24.84
N VAL A 87 -24.70 34.39 24.39
CA VAL A 87 -24.31 33.29 23.48
C VAL A 87 -25.15 33.33 22.20
N PRO A 88 -24.58 33.61 21.03
CA PRO A 88 -25.31 33.53 19.76
C PRO A 88 -25.50 32.06 19.35
N LEU A 89 -26.65 31.47 19.73
CA LEU A 89 -27.01 30.07 19.42
C LEU A 89 -26.97 29.74 17.92
N GLN A 90 -27.24 30.72 17.04
CA GLN A 90 -27.29 30.54 15.58
C GLN A 90 -25.96 30.09 14.98
N ALA A 91 -24.82 30.47 15.57
CA ALA A 91 -23.51 30.03 15.09
C ALA A 91 -23.19 28.57 15.48
N ILE A 92 -23.78 28.07 16.58
CA ILE A 92 -23.48 26.76 17.16
C ILE A 92 -24.21 25.63 16.41
N VAL A 93 -25.46 25.88 15.99
CA VAL A 93 -26.30 24.88 15.31
C VAL A 93 -25.99 24.78 13.81
N GLY A 94 -25.57 25.87 13.16
CA GLY A 94 -25.37 25.93 11.70
C GLY A 94 -24.14 25.18 11.15
N GLN A 95 -23.09 24.98 11.95
CA GLN A 95 -21.84 24.34 11.47
C GLN A 95 -21.84 22.81 11.58
N GLY A 96 -22.75 22.20 12.35
CA GLY A 96 -22.76 20.76 12.59
C GLY A 96 -23.32 19.91 11.44
N ALA A 97 -24.29 20.43 10.69
CA ALA A 97 -25.01 19.66 9.68
C ALA A 97 -24.34 19.62 8.30
N ALA A 98 -23.43 20.55 8.00
CA ALA A 98 -22.90 20.72 6.65
C ALA A 98 -21.64 19.87 6.32
N LEU A 99 -20.96 19.29 7.32
CA LEU A 99 -19.74 18.50 7.10
C LEU A 99 -19.89 16.98 7.27
N GLN A 100 -21.05 16.49 7.72
CA GLN A 100 -21.34 15.06 7.77
C GLN A 100 -22.04 14.63 6.48
N GLY A 101 -21.25 14.52 5.40
CA GLY A 101 -21.60 13.62 4.29
C GLY A 101 -21.64 12.17 4.79
N PRO A 102 -22.31 11.25 4.08
CA PRO A 102 -22.49 9.87 4.51
C PRO A 102 -21.15 9.11 4.54
N SER A 103 -20.41 9.22 5.66
CA SER A 103 -19.26 8.37 5.97
C SER A 103 -19.77 7.05 6.51
N GLY A 104 -20.23 6.18 5.61
CA GLY A 104 -20.90 4.94 5.98
C GLY A 104 -20.87 3.86 4.90
N ALA A 105 -19.77 3.74 4.15
CA ALA A 105 -19.46 2.54 3.37
C ALA A 105 -18.01 2.60 2.89
N VAL A 106 -17.07 2.17 3.75
CA VAL A 106 -15.75 1.76 3.24
C VAL A 106 -15.97 0.44 2.50
N ALA A 107 -16.24 0.53 1.20
CA ALA A 107 -16.22 -0.63 0.33
C ALA A 107 -14.81 -1.26 0.44
N ASP A 108 -14.77 -2.53 0.83
CA ASP A 108 -13.55 -3.31 0.87
C ASP A 108 -12.97 -3.40 -0.57
N PRO A 109 -11.80 -2.79 -0.84
CA PRO A 109 -11.22 -2.79 -2.18
C PRO A 109 -10.68 -4.18 -2.57
N THR A 110 -10.66 -5.16 -1.67
CA THR A 110 -10.17 -6.53 -1.96
C THR A 110 -11.26 -7.48 -2.48
N ALA A 111 -12.53 -7.10 -2.45
CA ALA A 111 -13.64 -7.95 -2.88
C ALA A 111 -13.76 -8.15 -4.41
N ARG A 112 -12.84 -7.61 -5.23
CA ARG A 112 -12.92 -7.63 -6.70
C ARG A 112 -11.77 -8.33 -7.44
N LEU A 113 -10.86 -9.02 -6.74
CA LEU A 113 -9.67 -9.61 -7.37
C LEU A 113 -9.60 -11.15 -7.26
N ASN A 114 -10.74 -11.84 -7.33
CA ASN A 114 -10.75 -13.29 -7.58
C ASN A 114 -11.68 -13.59 -8.76
N ASP A 115 -11.24 -14.50 -9.63
CA ASP A 115 -11.95 -15.14 -10.75
C ASP A 115 -12.09 -14.39 -12.07
N GLU A 116 -10.97 -14.12 -12.75
CA GLU A 116 -10.93 -14.24 -14.22
C GLU A 116 -9.73 -15.15 -14.56
N ASP A 117 -10.05 -16.32 -15.10
CA ASP A 117 -9.17 -17.39 -15.51
C ASP A 117 -8.01 -16.91 -16.41
N VAL A 118 -6.77 -17.02 -15.92
CA VAL A 118 -5.59 -16.99 -16.78
C VAL A 118 -5.45 -18.38 -17.40
N ASP A 119 -6.16 -18.60 -18.49
CA ASP A 119 -5.95 -19.71 -19.42
C ASP A 119 -4.60 -19.51 -20.11
N ASP A 120 -3.52 -20.03 -19.50
CA ASP A 120 -2.19 -20.13 -20.11
C ASP A 120 -2.16 -21.34 -21.05
N SER A 121 -3.01 -21.29 -22.09
CA SER A 121 -2.93 -22.17 -23.24
C SER A 121 -1.63 -21.89 -24.00
N VAL A 122 -0.62 -22.71 -23.75
CA VAL A 122 0.62 -22.79 -24.54
C VAL A 122 0.27 -23.08 -26.00
N PRO A 123 0.56 -22.18 -26.98
CA PRO A 123 0.43 -22.56 -28.37
C PRO A 123 1.60 -23.47 -28.76
N GLY A 124 1.29 -24.75 -28.94
CA GLY A 124 2.12 -25.68 -29.69
C GLY A 124 2.12 -25.29 -31.16
N ASP A 125 3.27 -24.81 -31.64
CA ASP A 125 3.61 -24.83 -33.06
C ASP A 125 4.43 -26.10 -33.30
N GLY A 126 3.80 -27.03 -34.01
CA GLY A 126 4.49 -28.14 -34.65
C GLY A 126 4.91 -27.76 -36.07
N SER A 127 6.16 -28.07 -36.37
CA SER A 127 6.59 -28.74 -37.61
C SER A 127 6.18 -28.10 -38.94
N SER A 128 7.14 -27.43 -39.60
CA SER A 128 7.26 -27.50 -41.06
C SER A 128 8.65 -27.99 -41.45
N SER A 129 8.70 -29.29 -41.72
CA SER A 129 9.77 -29.91 -42.48
C SER A 129 9.47 -29.76 -43.97
N GLY A 130 10.50 -29.45 -44.77
CA GLY A 130 10.49 -29.64 -46.22
C GLY A 130 10.62 -28.35 -47.03
N ALA A 131 11.79 -28.14 -47.63
CA ALA A 131 11.97 -28.37 -49.06
C ALA A 131 13.36 -27.87 -49.51
N ALA A 132 14.20 -28.82 -49.93
CA ALA A 132 15.28 -28.54 -50.85
C ALA A 132 14.70 -28.18 -52.22
N ASN A 133 15.14 -27.08 -52.85
CA ASN A 133 15.52 -27.08 -54.27
C ASN A 133 16.17 -25.76 -54.71
N VAL A 134 17.06 -25.93 -55.71
CA VAL A 134 17.82 -24.97 -56.53
C VAL A 134 19.16 -24.51 -55.96
#